data_AF-A0A819D3N0-F1
#
_entry.id   AF-A0A819D3N0-F1
#
_cell.length_a   1.000
_cell.length_b   1.000
_cell.length_c   1.000
_cell.angle_alpha   90.00
_cell.angle_beta   90.00
_cell.angle_gamma   90.00
#
_symmetry.space_group_name_H-M   'P 1'
#
loop_
_entity.id
_entity.type
_entity.pdbx_description
1 polymer ?
#
loop_
_entity_poly.entity_id
_entity_poly.type
_entity_poly.pdbx_seq_one_letter_code
_entity_poly.pdbx_strand_id
1 'polypeptide(L)'
;MDSAISKHCTAICDQKEKISAEELQSLFNLIVVELNNNNHHSIIDDYYIQIIDALKNIYSLTLIDSLIVNNELFHLLRNYLTDLLNKWCSDIVLTDKDEYLFQAIVELFSKMIKHIKTTNQVLTSTFQTWFLNELFFKAIALLLEDISINSSKYSTQNQNMESISTLIQSIRFFQSGFDCIRNNPNVLLLIDPIIYCLCSSTYINTFKQINIKSDTQNPYEEFILEICPCYCIWHRGKSQLTIINQLCLNNMLNSYQEIYELFLPTINQWGYSIMQSMFYMTALLRYVAYYPSTQQYLINNLKILDSILILLNNYTLLDNILTATEYNSKTNLTDSAISFIFNLSHDFQFLTLIKENLYFSKDIFLKLKHANIDRVKLHAFMILAKILNEKDILNLDNIDILTTVFINYLYRAINDPCHSFQDVPVEHLLTSLKAFVQHDEIKDGIAKQNYFEILIRCATQTDLHVENSSTTNYFLR
;
A
#
# COMPACT_ATOMS: atom_id res chain seq x y z
N MET A 1 46.38 -6.85 -14.15
CA MET A 1 46.88 -7.21 -12.81
C MET A 1 45.64 -7.49 -11.99
N ASP A 2 45.36 -8.73 -11.64
CA ASP A 2 44.15 -9.06 -10.87
C ASP A 2 44.26 -8.45 -9.48
N SER A 3 43.35 -7.54 -9.15
CA SER A 3 43.29 -6.89 -7.85
C SER A 3 43.02 -7.92 -6.75
N ALA A 4 43.43 -7.63 -5.51
CA ALA A 4 43.13 -8.48 -4.36
C ALA A 4 41.61 -8.70 -4.22
N ILE A 5 40.80 -7.65 -4.45
CA ILE A 5 39.33 -7.72 -4.48
C ILE A 5 38.85 -8.74 -5.51
N SER A 6 39.42 -8.75 -6.72
CA SER A 6 39.05 -9.70 -7.77
C SER A 6 39.27 -11.16 -7.34
N LYS A 7 40.40 -11.42 -6.66
CA LYS A 7 40.70 -12.76 -6.13
C LYS A 7 39.72 -13.18 -5.03
N HIS A 8 39.36 -12.27 -4.13
CA HIS A 8 38.40 -12.56 -3.07
C HIS A 8 36.98 -12.79 -3.63
N CYS A 9 36.55 -11.99 -4.60
CA CYS A 9 35.27 -12.17 -5.29
C CYS A 9 35.21 -13.50 -6.06
N THR A 10 36.29 -13.87 -6.74
CA THR A 10 36.41 -15.16 -7.44
C THR A 10 36.31 -16.33 -6.46
N ALA A 11 36.98 -16.25 -5.31
CA ALA A 11 36.89 -17.26 -4.27
C ALA A 11 35.45 -17.46 -3.74
N ILE A 12 34.68 -16.36 -3.58
CA ILE A 12 33.25 -16.43 -3.21
C ILE A 12 32.46 -17.17 -4.31
N CYS A 13 32.65 -16.79 -5.58
CA CYS A 13 31.96 -17.41 -6.71
C CYS A 13 32.25 -18.91 -6.85
N ASP A 14 33.52 -19.30 -6.72
CA ASP A 14 33.97 -20.68 -6.87
C ASP A 14 33.45 -21.59 -5.74
N GLN A 15 33.26 -21.02 -4.55
CA GLN A 15 32.83 -21.75 -3.35
C GLN A 15 31.36 -21.55 -2.99
N LYS A 16 30.56 -20.93 -3.86
CA LYS A 16 29.19 -20.45 -3.59
C LYS A 16 28.21 -21.46 -2.95
N GLU A 17 28.43 -22.78 -3.14
CA GLU A 17 27.58 -23.86 -2.60
C GLU A 17 28.11 -24.46 -1.29
N LYS A 18 29.36 -24.18 -0.91
CA LYS A 18 30.08 -24.85 0.18
C LYS A 18 30.73 -23.90 1.18
N ILE A 19 30.77 -22.61 0.87
CA ILE A 19 31.38 -21.60 1.73
C ILE A 19 30.59 -21.47 3.04
N SER A 20 31.29 -21.55 4.17
CA SER A 20 30.69 -21.33 5.48
C SER A 20 30.46 -19.84 5.73
N ALA A 21 29.58 -19.50 6.68
CA ALA A 21 29.32 -18.10 7.05
C ALA A 21 30.58 -17.40 7.59
N GLU A 22 31.42 -18.11 8.35
CA GLU A 22 32.68 -17.61 8.91
C GLU A 22 33.72 -17.31 7.81
N GLU A 23 33.87 -18.20 6.84
CA GLU A 23 34.75 -17.99 5.68
C GLU A 23 34.27 -16.82 4.82
N LEU A 24 32.96 -16.73 4.58
CA LEU A 24 32.37 -15.63 3.83
C LEU A 24 32.59 -14.29 4.54
N GLN A 25 32.40 -14.24 5.86
CA GLN A 25 32.67 -13.07 6.68
C GLN A 25 34.15 -12.65 6.61
N SER A 26 35.07 -13.63 6.63
CA SER A 26 36.51 -13.37 6.47
C SER A 26 36.82 -12.73 5.11
N LEU A 27 36.26 -13.28 4.02
CA LEU A 27 36.44 -12.72 2.68
C LEU A 27 35.85 -11.31 2.56
N PHE A 28 34.68 -11.04 3.15
CA PHE A 28 34.12 -9.69 3.19
C PHE A 28 35.02 -8.71 3.96
N ASN A 29 35.58 -9.10 5.10
CA ASN A 29 36.50 -8.25 5.85
C ASN A 29 37.75 -7.90 5.03
N LEU A 30 38.30 -8.86 4.28
CA LEU A 30 39.43 -8.60 3.39
C LEU A 30 39.06 -7.62 2.27
N ILE A 31 37.88 -7.79 1.67
CA ILE A 31 37.34 -6.86 0.66
C ILE A 31 37.19 -5.44 1.25
N VAL A 32 36.65 -5.31 2.47
CA VAL A 32 36.48 -4.01 3.15
C VAL A 32 37.83 -3.32 3.37
N VAL A 33 38.85 -4.06 3.84
CA VAL A 33 40.21 -3.51 4.03
C VAL A 33 40.77 -3.00 2.70
N GLU A 34 40.62 -3.78 1.62
CA GLU A 34 41.10 -3.38 0.30
C GLU A 34 40.34 -2.18 -0.27
N LEU A 35 39.02 -2.09 -0.09
CA LEU A 35 38.23 -0.93 -0.50
C LEU A 35 38.69 0.35 0.22
N ASN A 36 38.89 0.27 1.54
CA ASN A 36 39.30 1.42 2.34
C ASN A 36 40.73 1.90 2.03
N ASN A 37 41.59 1.03 1.49
CA ASN A 37 42.97 1.38 1.14
C ASN A 37 43.10 2.01 -0.26
N ASN A 38 42.08 1.91 -1.12
CA ASN A 38 42.13 2.35 -2.51
C ASN A 38 41.38 3.68 -2.72
N ASN A 39 42.10 4.77 -3.00
CA ASN A 39 41.54 6.14 -3.15
C ASN A 39 41.14 6.55 -4.59
N HIS A 40 41.11 5.63 -5.56
CA HIS A 40 40.88 5.97 -6.97
C HIS A 40 39.43 5.72 -7.42
N HIS A 41 38.64 6.79 -7.56
CA HIS A 41 37.22 6.74 -7.94
C HIS A 41 36.87 5.87 -9.15
N SER A 42 37.63 5.92 -10.26
CA SER A 42 37.30 5.12 -11.45
C SER A 42 37.56 3.62 -11.30
N ILE A 43 38.46 3.23 -10.38
CA ILE A 43 38.76 1.82 -10.07
C ILE A 43 37.74 1.28 -9.06
N ILE A 44 37.15 2.16 -8.25
CA ILE A 44 36.19 1.82 -7.21
C ILE A 44 34.90 1.22 -7.81
N ASP A 45 34.39 1.73 -8.93
CA ASP A 45 33.18 1.18 -9.58
C ASP A 45 33.39 -0.26 -10.04
N ASP A 46 34.54 -0.55 -10.66
CA ASP A 46 34.89 -1.92 -11.11
C ASP A 46 35.02 -2.89 -9.94
N TYR A 47 35.42 -2.40 -8.76
CA TYR A 47 35.44 -3.21 -7.54
C TYR A 47 34.03 -3.48 -7.02
N TYR A 48 33.16 -2.48 -6.98
CA TYR A 48 31.76 -2.67 -6.57
C TYR A 48 31.00 -3.62 -7.51
N ILE A 49 31.27 -3.58 -8.82
CA ILE A 49 30.68 -4.51 -9.78
C ILE A 49 31.06 -5.95 -9.41
N GLN A 50 32.36 -6.22 -9.22
CA GLN A 50 32.86 -7.55 -8.87
C GLN A 50 32.28 -8.06 -7.54
N ILE A 51 32.18 -7.18 -6.54
CA ILE A 51 31.58 -7.50 -5.24
C ILE A 51 30.11 -7.87 -5.39
N ILE A 52 29.34 -7.06 -6.12
CA ILE A 52 27.91 -7.29 -6.32
C ILE A 52 27.66 -8.56 -7.11
N ASP A 53 28.45 -8.84 -8.14
CA ASP A 53 28.36 -10.07 -8.91
C ASP A 53 28.68 -11.30 -8.05
N ALA A 54 29.69 -11.21 -7.18
CA ALA A 54 29.98 -12.26 -6.21
C ALA A 54 28.82 -12.47 -5.23
N LEU A 55 28.22 -11.40 -4.71
CA LEU A 55 27.08 -11.47 -3.79
C LEU A 55 25.83 -12.05 -4.46
N LYS A 56 25.56 -11.71 -5.72
CA LYS A 56 24.45 -12.28 -6.51
C LYS A 56 24.58 -13.81 -6.69
N ASN A 57 25.81 -14.31 -6.77
CA ASN A 57 26.11 -15.73 -6.97
C ASN A 57 25.96 -16.58 -5.71
N ILE A 58 25.80 -15.97 -4.52
CA ILE A 58 25.54 -16.70 -3.27
C ILE A 58 24.11 -17.22 -3.33
N TYR A 59 23.96 -18.48 -3.76
CA TYR A 59 22.70 -19.12 -4.17
C TYR A 59 21.69 -19.29 -3.03
N SER A 60 22.11 -19.07 -1.79
CA SER A 60 21.31 -19.28 -0.60
C SER A 60 21.35 -18.01 0.26
N LEU A 61 20.27 -17.21 0.22
CA LEU A 61 20.01 -16.18 1.25
C LEU A 61 19.90 -16.82 2.65
N THR A 62 19.79 -18.15 2.76
CA THR A 62 19.88 -18.94 4.00
C THR A 62 21.23 -18.83 4.72
N LEU A 63 22.28 -18.30 4.09
CA LEU A 63 23.54 -17.97 4.76
C LEU A 63 23.52 -16.60 5.43
N ILE A 64 22.45 -15.81 5.31
CA ILE A 64 22.33 -14.52 5.98
C ILE A 64 22.04 -14.74 7.48
N ASP A 65 23.10 -15.06 8.22
CA ASP A 65 23.10 -15.03 9.67
C ASP A 65 23.36 -13.61 10.19
N SER A 66 23.31 -13.42 11.52
CA SER A 66 23.54 -12.11 12.12
C SER A 66 24.99 -11.62 11.93
N LEU A 67 25.96 -12.52 11.74
CA LEU A 67 27.36 -12.15 11.57
C LEU A 67 27.60 -11.51 10.21
N ILE A 68 27.00 -12.08 9.16
CA ILE A 68 27.10 -11.57 7.79
C ILE A 68 26.35 -10.25 7.64
N VAL A 69 25.12 -10.12 8.15
CA VAL A 69 24.35 -8.86 8.02
C VAL A 69 25.03 -7.68 8.72
N ASN A 70 25.82 -7.94 9.77
CA ASN A 70 26.58 -6.92 10.48
C ASN A 70 27.91 -6.54 9.80
N ASN A 71 28.26 -7.12 8.64
CA ASN A 71 29.52 -6.81 7.98
C ASN A 71 29.54 -5.37 7.43
N GLU A 72 30.65 -4.65 7.65
CA GLU A 72 30.86 -3.27 7.16
C GLU A 72 30.70 -3.14 5.63
N LEU A 73 30.88 -4.23 4.88
CA LEU A 73 30.61 -4.25 3.44
C LEU A 73 29.21 -3.75 3.09
N PHE A 74 28.19 -4.12 3.86
CA PHE A 74 26.81 -3.67 3.63
C PHE A 74 26.62 -2.17 3.93
N HIS A 75 27.41 -1.63 4.87
CA HIS A 75 27.45 -0.19 5.13
C HIS A 75 28.07 0.55 3.96
N LEU A 76 29.17 0.03 3.40
CA LEU A 76 29.81 0.60 2.21
C LEU A 76 28.88 0.57 0.99
N LEU A 77 28.20 -0.55 0.75
CA LEU A 77 27.20 -0.66 -0.33
C LEU A 77 26.04 0.34 -0.15
N ARG A 78 25.55 0.52 1.09
CA ARG A 78 24.51 1.52 1.40
C ARG A 78 25.01 2.94 1.16
N ASN A 79 26.24 3.25 1.57
CA ASN A 79 26.84 4.57 1.34
C ASN A 79 27.01 4.82 -0.16
N TYR A 80 27.51 3.84 -0.91
CA TYR A 80 27.65 3.95 -2.36
C TYR A 80 26.29 4.15 -3.04
N LEU A 81 25.24 3.44 -2.62
CA LEU A 81 23.87 3.69 -3.09
C LEU A 81 23.39 5.12 -2.73
N THR A 82 23.75 5.63 -1.55
CA THR A 82 23.44 7.01 -1.14
C THR A 82 24.12 8.02 -2.07
N ASP A 83 25.37 7.77 -2.45
CA ASP A 83 26.11 8.62 -3.38
C ASP A 83 25.52 8.56 -4.79
N LEU A 84 25.10 7.39 -5.26
CA LEU A 84 24.39 7.23 -6.54
C LEU A 84 23.05 7.98 -6.55
N LEU A 85 22.28 7.91 -5.46
CA LEU A 85 21.03 8.68 -5.31
C LEU A 85 21.30 10.18 -5.38
N ASN A 86 22.29 10.68 -4.64
CA ASN A 86 22.66 12.09 -4.64
C ASN A 86 23.16 12.56 -6.02
N LYS A 87 23.96 11.72 -6.69
CA LYS A 87 24.43 11.97 -8.06
C LYS A 87 23.26 12.04 -9.04
N TRP A 88 22.29 11.15 -8.90
CA TRP A 88 21.09 11.16 -9.74
C TRP A 88 20.21 12.40 -9.51
N CYS A 89 20.12 12.89 -8.26
CA CYS A 89 19.44 14.14 -7.94
C CYS A 89 20.16 15.36 -8.54
N SER A 90 21.49 15.40 -8.49
CA SER A 90 22.25 16.43 -9.21
C SER A 90 22.07 16.27 -10.73
N ASP A 91 22.18 17.33 -11.52
CA ASP A 91 22.05 17.27 -13.00
C ASP A 91 23.17 16.45 -13.71
N ILE A 92 23.82 15.55 -12.98
CA ILE A 92 24.85 14.64 -13.44
C ILE A 92 24.17 13.39 -14.00
N VAL A 93 24.48 13.08 -15.26
CA VAL A 93 24.03 11.84 -15.91
C VAL A 93 24.73 10.65 -15.27
N LEU A 94 23.95 9.66 -14.83
CA LEU A 94 24.50 8.37 -14.40
C LEU A 94 25.11 7.64 -15.60
N THR A 95 26.30 7.07 -15.44
CA THR A 95 26.91 6.23 -16.47
C THR A 95 26.29 4.83 -16.46
N ASP A 96 26.45 4.05 -17.52
CA ASP A 96 25.97 2.65 -17.59
C ASP A 96 26.42 1.80 -16.38
N LYS A 97 27.63 2.06 -15.85
CA LYS A 97 28.14 1.40 -14.64
C LYS A 97 27.41 1.85 -13.38
N ASP A 98 27.17 3.15 -13.25
CA ASP A 98 26.39 3.70 -12.13
C ASP A 98 24.97 3.11 -12.11
N GLU A 99 24.31 3.05 -13.28
CA GLU A 99 22.96 2.50 -13.43
C GLU A 99 22.92 1.01 -13.08
N TYR A 100 23.89 0.23 -13.58
CA TYR A 100 24.02 -1.19 -13.22
C TYR A 100 24.18 -1.37 -11.71
N LEU A 101 25.07 -0.61 -11.08
CA LEU A 101 25.33 -0.70 -9.64
C LEU A 101 24.11 -0.26 -8.83
N PHE A 102 23.42 0.80 -9.25
CA PHE A 102 22.18 1.26 -8.64
C PHE A 102 21.14 0.14 -8.58
N GLN A 103 20.83 -0.44 -9.74
CA GLN A 103 19.85 -1.53 -9.88
C GLN A 103 20.26 -2.73 -9.02
N ALA A 104 21.51 -3.15 -9.14
CA ALA A 104 21.99 -4.37 -8.51
C ALA A 104 22.07 -4.28 -6.97
N ILE A 105 22.45 -3.12 -6.42
CA ILE A 105 22.46 -2.90 -4.97
C ILE A 105 21.02 -2.86 -4.43
N VAL A 106 20.10 -2.20 -5.14
CA VAL A 106 18.68 -2.16 -4.76
C VAL A 106 18.07 -3.56 -4.74
N GLU A 107 18.33 -4.37 -5.77
CA GLU A 107 17.86 -5.77 -5.81
C GLU A 107 18.40 -6.59 -4.64
N LEU A 108 19.69 -6.43 -4.31
CA LEU A 108 20.33 -7.11 -3.18
C LEU A 108 19.62 -6.74 -1.87
N PHE A 109 19.46 -5.45 -1.58
CA PHE A 109 18.78 -5.00 -0.36
C PHE A 109 17.32 -5.45 -0.30
N SER A 110 16.62 -5.44 -1.42
CA SER A 110 15.23 -5.91 -1.51
C SER A 110 15.13 -7.41 -1.19
N LYS A 111 16.06 -8.23 -1.69
CA LYS A 111 16.16 -9.66 -1.35
C LYS A 111 16.46 -9.87 0.13
N MET A 112 17.38 -9.09 0.70
CA MET A 112 17.72 -9.16 2.13
C MET A 112 16.54 -8.81 3.02
N ILE A 113 15.82 -7.71 2.73
CA ILE A 113 14.63 -7.30 3.47
C ILE A 113 13.56 -8.39 3.46
N LYS A 114 13.31 -8.98 2.28
CA LYS A 114 12.34 -10.08 2.14
C LYS A 114 12.72 -11.28 3.01
N HIS A 115 14.00 -11.65 3.00
CA HIS A 115 14.52 -12.74 3.82
C HIS A 115 14.44 -12.45 5.33
N ILE A 116 14.77 -11.23 5.78
CA ILE A 116 14.76 -10.89 7.22
C ILE A 116 13.35 -10.97 7.78
N LYS A 117 12.35 -10.45 7.06
CA LYS A 117 10.95 -10.47 7.50
C LYS A 117 10.42 -11.90 7.66
N THR A 118 10.91 -12.88 6.90
CA THR A 118 10.43 -14.27 6.97
C THR A 118 11.07 -15.10 8.07
N THR A 119 12.20 -14.67 8.65
CA THR A 119 13.13 -15.63 9.29
C THR A 119 13.42 -15.35 10.77
N ASN A 120 13.65 -14.10 11.22
CA ASN A 120 14.06 -13.88 12.63
C ASN A 120 13.94 -12.41 13.15
N GLN A 121 13.45 -12.23 14.38
CA GLN A 121 13.46 -10.95 15.09
C GLN A 121 14.87 -10.44 15.45
N VAL A 122 15.84 -11.32 15.74
CA VAL A 122 17.23 -10.93 16.07
C VAL A 122 17.97 -10.35 14.86
N LEU A 123 17.70 -10.87 13.67
CA LEU A 123 18.23 -10.30 12.41
C LEU A 123 17.66 -8.90 12.15
N THR A 124 16.48 -8.60 12.68
CA THR A 124 15.82 -7.32 12.49
C THR A 124 16.55 -6.20 13.24
N SER A 125 17.02 -6.43 14.48
CA SER A 125 17.76 -5.40 15.24
C SER A 125 19.12 -5.08 14.61
N THR A 126 19.82 -6.09 14.11
CA THR A 126 21.11 -5.93 13.41
C THR A 126 20.96 -5.25 12.06
N PHE A 127 19.92 -5.58 11.29
CA PHE A 127 19.67 -4.89 10.02
C PHE A 127 19.26 -3.43 10.23
N GLN A 128 18.53 -3.15 11.31
CA GLN A 128 18.12 -1.78 11.65
C GLN A 128 19.29 -0.82 11.82
N THR A 129 20.35 -1.25 12.52
CA THR A 129 21.45 -0.35 12.91
C THR A 129 22.18 0.23 11.71
N TRP A 130 22.30 -0.53 10.62
CA TRP A 130 22.97 -0.03 9.42
C TRP A 130 21.99 0.37 8.32
N PHE A 131 20.89 -0.36 8.09
CA PHE A 131 20.02 -0.03 6.97
C PHE A 131 19.24 1.28 7.21
N LEU A 132 18.79 1.52 8.44
CA LEU A 132 18.04 2.73 8.82
C LEU A 132 18.95 3.92 9.08
N ASN A 133 19.84 4.22 8.14
CA ASN A 133 20.76 5.34 8.22
C ASN A 133 20.09 6.65 7.78
N GLU A 134 20.30 7.71 8.56
CA GLU A 134 19.69 9.01 8.30
C GLU A 134 20.09 9.61 6.94
N LEU A 135 21.38 9.55 6.55
CA LEU A 135 21.85 10.12 5.28
C LEU A 135 21.25 9.39 4.08
N PHE A 136 21.14 8.06 4.17
CA PHE A 136 20.50 7.25 3.14
C PHE A 136 19.03 7.64 2.95
N PHE A 137 18.26 7.73 4.04
CA PHE A 137 16.85 8.13 3.95
C PHE A 137 16.67 9.59 3.53
N LYS A 138 17.58 10.50 3.88
CA LYS A 138 17.61 11.87 3.34
C LYS A 138 17.87 11.90 1.84
N ALA A 139 18.78 11.08 1.31
CA ALA A 139 19.03 11.00 -0.12
C ALA A 139 17.80 10.48 -0.90
N ILE A 140 17.11 9.48 -0.35
CA ILE A 140 15.83 9.01 -0.92
C ILE A 140 14.79 10.14 -0.87
N ALA A 141 14.64 10.82 0.26
CA ALA A 141 13.71 11.93 0.41
C ALA A 141 13.96 13.05 -0.62
N LEU A 142 15.21 13.45 -0.80
CA LEU A 142 15.62 14.45 -1.80
C LEU A 142 15.30 13.99 -3.23
N LEU A 143 15.50 12.72 -3.55
CA LEU A 143 15.13 12.17 -4.86
C LEU A 143 13.62 12.22 -5.09
N LEU A 144 12.82 11.89 -4.07
CA LEU A 144 11.36 11.96 -4.15
C LEU A 144 10.87 13.39 -4.40
N GLU A 145 11.48 14.37 -3.74
CA GLU A 145 11.23 15.79 -3.99
C GLU A 145 11.60 16.17 -5.42
N ASP A 146 12.79 15.77 -5.91
CA ASP A 146 13.22 16.10 -7.29
C ASP A 146 12.30 15.47 -8.35
N ILE A 147 11.90 14.21 -8.16
CA ILE A 147 10.95 13.49 -9.01
C ILE A 147 9.60 14.23 -9.14
N SER A 148 9.14 14.83 -8.04
CA SER A 148 7.87 15.57 -8.00
C SER A 148 7.92 16.93 -8.70
N ILE A 149 9.10 17.44 -9.02
CA ILE A 149 9.29 18.75 -9.66
C ILE A 149 9.76 18.57 -11.12
N ASN A 150 10.65 17.60 -11.38
CA ASN A 150 11.40 17.47 -12.63
C ASN A 150 10.97 16.26 -13.48
N SER A 151 9.67 16.15 -13.79
CA SER A 151 9.10 15.02 -14.54
C SER A 151 9.81 14.67 -15.86
N SER A 152 10.32 15.66 -16.60
CA SER A 152 11.02 15.45 -17.88
C SER A 152 12.34 14.69 -17.73
N LYS A 153 13.04 14.86 -16.60
CA LYS A 153 14.30 14.16 -16.29
C LYS A 153 14.05 12.67 -16.08
N TYR A 154 12.97 12.32 -15.38
CA TYR A 154 12.73 10.97 -14.89
C TYR A 154 11.85 10.11 -15.80
N SER A 155 10.99 10.72 -16.61
CA SER A 155 10.04 10.01 -17.48
C SER A 155 10.66 9.14 -18.56
N THR A 156 11.96 9.31 -18.85
CA THR A 156 12.70 8.53 -19.85
C THR A 156 13.65 7.49 -19.24
N GLN A 157 13.79 7.46 -17.92
CA GLN A 157 14.78 6.65 -17.20
C GLN A 157 14.14 5.40 -16.56
N ASN A 158 13.52 4.58 -17.40
CA ASN A 158 12.65 3.47 -16.99
C ASN A 158 13.29 2.53 -15.95
N GLN A 159 14.52 2.04 -16.18
CA GLN A 159 15.13 1.04 -15.30
C GLN A 159 15.50 1.59 -13.91
N ASN A 160 15.95 2.84 -13.83
CA ASN A 160 16.23 3.48 -12.54
C ASN A 160 14.93 3.77 -11.79
N MET A 161 13.85 4.10 -12.51
CA MET A 161 12.51 4.25 -11.94
C MET A 161 11.92 2.91 -11.42
N GLU A 162 12.17 1.78 -12.11
CA GLU A 162 11.81 0.44 -11.61
C GLU A 162 12.57 0.10 -10.32
N SER A 163 13.84 0.47 -10.27
CA SER A 163 14.68 0.24 -9.09
C SER A 163 14.23 1.07 -7.90
N ILE A 164 13.98 2.37 -8.07
CA ILE A 164 13.47 3.19 -6.95
C ILE A 164 12.09 2.70 -6.48
N SER A 165 11.22 2.27 -7.40
CA SER A 165 9.94 1.61 -7.07
C SER A 165 10.15 0.39 -6.20
N THR A 166 11.09 -0.48 -6.58
CA THR A 166 11.44 -1.70 -5.85
C THR A 166 12.00 -1.39 -4.46
N LEU A 167 12.83 -0.35 -4.33
CA LEU A 167 13.37 0.10 -3.04
C LEU A 167 12.26 0.59 -2.10
N ILE A 168 11.37 1.48 -2.58
CA ILE A 168 10.26 2.02 -1.79
C ILE A 168 9.28 0.91 -1.38
N GLN A 169 8.95 0.01 -2.30
CA GLN A 169 8.11 -1.16 -1.97
C GLN A 169 8.76 -2.07 -0.92
N SER A 170 10.08 -2.26 -0.99
CA SER A 170 10.81 -3.09 -0.02
C SER A 170 10.86 -2.42 1.36
N ILE A 171 11.07 -1.11 1.45
CA ILE A 171 10.98 -0.35 2.70
C ILE A 171 9.56 -0.48 3.29
N ARG A 172 8.52 -0.31 2.48
CA ARG A 172 7.12 -0.53 2.89
C ARG A 172 6.90 -1.95 3.41
N PHE A 173 7.41 -2.94 2.69
CA PHE A 173 7.32 -4.34 3.10
C PHE A 173 8.00 -4.58 4.45
N PHE A 174 9.14 -3.92 4.71
CA PHE A 174 9.83 -3.99 5.99
C PHE A 174 9.02 -3.33 7.12
N GLN A 175 8.48 -2.12 6.90
CA GLN A 175 7.61 -1.42 7.85
C GLN A 175 6.37 -2.24 8.24
N SER A 176 5.76 -2.94 7.28
CA SER A 176 4.55 -3.73 7.54
C SER A 176 4.79 -4.89 8.50
N GLY A 177 6.02 -5.41 8.58
CA GLY A 177 6.37 -6.55 9.43
C GLY A 177 6.72 -6.19 10.88
N PHE A 178 7.10 -4.93 11.15
CA PHE A 178 7.74 -4.55 12.42
C PHE A 178 7.37 -3.13 12.90
N ASP A 179 6.75 -3.00 14.08
CA ASP A 179 6.35 -1.71 14.65
C ASP A 179 7.52 -0.77 14.94
N CYS A 180 8.68 -1.31 15.30
CA CYS A 180 9.89 -0.53 15.54
C CYS A 180 10.44 0.11 14.26
N ILE A 181 10.25 -0.52 13.10
CA ILE A 181 10.61 0.03 11.79
C ILE A 181 9.60 1.10 11.36
N ARG A 182 8.31 0.78 11.49
CA ARG A 182 7.19 1.64 11.14
C ARG A 182 7.27 3.02 11.79
N ASN A 183 7.66 3.07 13.07
CA ASN A 183 7.77 4.30 13.84
C ASN A 183 9.21 4.87 13.88
N ASN A 184 10.14 4.33 13.08
CA ASN A 184 11.51 4.80 13.08
C ASN A 184 11.61 6.21 12.45
N PRO A 185 12.25 7.20 13.12
CA PRO A 185 12.34 8.57 12.62
C PRO A 185 12.92 8.70 11.21
N ASN A 186 13.92 7.89 10.86
CA ASN A 186 14.56 7.95 9.54
C ASN A 186 13.62 7.48 8.44
N VAL A 187 12.79 6.48 8.72
CA VAL A 187 11.79 6.01 7.76
C VAL A 187 10.65 7.02 7.60
N LEU A 188 10.30 7.73 8.67
CA LEU A 188 9.28 8.78 8.63
C LEU A 188 9.71 9.98 7.77
N LEU A 189 11.01 10.17 7.47
CA LEU A 189 11.51 11.19 6.55
C LEU A 189 10.93 11.05 5.12
N LEU A 190 10.45 9.86 4.75
CA LEU A 190 9.88 9.63 3.41
C LEU A 190 8.43 10.10 3.27
N ILE A 191 7.73 10.38 4.37
CA ILE A 191 6.30 10.70 4.35
C ILE A 191 6.05 12.02 3.62
N ASP A 192 6.71 13.09 4.03
CA ASP A 192 6.47 14.43 3.48
C ASP A 192 6.81 14.52 1.98
N PRO A 193 7.95 13.99 1.50
CA PRO A 193 8.24 13.95 0.05
C PRO A 193 7.21 13.17 -0.77
N ILE A 194 6.69 12.06 -0.25
CA ILE A 194 5.66 11.27 -0.95
C ILE A 194 4.35 12.05 -1.02
N ILE A 195 3.95 12.70 0.08
CA ILE A 195 2.75 13.55 0.08
C ILE A 195 2.93 14.73 -0.87
N TYR A 196 4.11 15.36 -0.89
CA TYR A 196 4.42 16.43 -1.83
C TYR A 196 4.30 15.95 -3.28
N CYS A 197 4.79 14.75 -3.59
CA CYS A 197 4.57 14.10 -4.88
C CYS A 197 3.08 13.98 -5.22
N LEU A 198 2.25 13.43 -4.32
CA LEU A 198 0.80 13.25 -4.52
C LEU A 198 0.02 14.54 -4.67
N CYS A 199 0.50 15.63 -4.08
CA CYS A 199 -0.13 16.95 -4.14
C CYS A 199 0.48 17.88 -5.21
N SER A 200 1.51 17.41 -5.93
CA SER A 200 2.22 18.20 -6.94
C SER A 200 1.41 18.40 -8.22
N SER A 201 1.73 19.46 -8.97
CA SER A 201 1.23 19.62 -10.35
C SER A 201 1.76 18.51 -11.27
N THR A 202 2.94 17.95 -10.98
CA THR A 202 3.52 16.81 -11.68
C THR A 202 2.61 15.61 -11.62
N TYR A 203 2.10 15.23 -10.45
CA TYR A 203 1.13 14.13 -10.31
C TYR A 203 -0.09 14.33 -11.21
N ILE A 204 -0.69 15.52 -11.19
CA ILE A 204 -1.86 15.85 -12.03
C ILE A 204 -1.50 15.77 -13.52
N ASN A 205 -0.35 16.32 -13.91
CA ASN A 205 0.10 16.33 -15.30
C ASN A 205 0.41 14.92 -15.80
N THR A 206 1.07 14.10 -15.00
CA THR A 206 1.31 12.68 -15.30
C THR A 206 -0.01 11.96 -15.50
N PHE A 207 -0.99 12.17 -14.60
CA PHE A 207 -2.32 11.58 -14.72
C PHE A 207 -2.99 11.96 -16.04
N LYS A 208 -2.97 13.26 -16.40
CA LYS A 208 -3.57 13.79 -17.63
C LYS A 208 -2.92 13.28 -18.92
N GLN A 209 -1.66 12.86 -18.86
CA GLN A 209 -0.89 12.40 -20.01
C GLN A 209 -1.06 10.90 -20.28
N ILE A 210 -1.62 10.14 -19.33
CA ILE A 210 -1.88 8.71 -19.55
C ILE A 210 -2.82 8.54 -20.74
N ASN A 211 -2.42 7.66 -21.67
CA ASN A 211 -3.30 7.26 -22.76
C ASN A 211 -4.51 6.49 -22.19
N ILE A 212 -5.71 7.01 -22.45
CA ILE A 212 -6.99 6.49 -21.93
C ILE A 212 -7.16 4.99 -22.17
N LYS A 213 -6.67 4.48 -23.30
CA LYS A 213 -6.81 3.08 -23.71
C LYS A 213 -5.58 2.21 -23.40
N SER A 214 -4.59 2.74 -22.68
CA SER A 214 -3.37 2.00 -22.39
C SER A 214 -3.61 0.89 -21.38
N ASP A 215 -3.02 -0.27 -21.65
CA ASP A 215 -2.95 -1.37 -20.69
C ASP A 215 -1.60 -1.44 -19.96
N THR A 216 -0.66 -0.56 -20.31
CA THR A 216 0.67 -0.48 -19.69
C THR A 216 0.95 0.93 -19.22
N GLN A 217 1.64 1.05 -18.08
CA GLN A 217 2.23 2.30 -17.62
C GLN A 217 3.74 2.23 -17.82
N ASN A 218 4.37 3.35 -18.12
CA ASN A 218 5.83 3.40 -17.99
C ASN A 218 6.21 3.42 -16.49
N PRO A 219 7.44 3.02 -16.12
CA PRO A 219 7.85 2.97 -14.72
C PRO A 219 7.74 4.29 -13.95
N TYR A 220 7.84 5.43 -14.64
CA TYR A 220 7.64 6.74 -13.99
C TYR A 220 6.16 6.97 -13.65
N GLU A 221 5.24 6.67 -14.56
CA GLU A 221 3.80 6.70 -14.32
C GLU A 221 3.41 5.76 -13.18
N GLU A 222 3.89 4.52 -13.20
CA GLU A 222 3.65 3.54 -12.14
C GLU A 222 4.14 4.05 -10.78
N PHE A 223 5.34 4.63 -10.75
CA PHE A 223 5.90 5.18 -9.53
C PHE A 223 5.01 6.28 -8.92
N ILE A 224 4.66 7.29 -9.71
CA ILE A 224 3.90 8.46 -9.26
C ILE A 224 2.45 8.10 -8.91
N LEU A 225 1.81 7.25 -9.74
CA LEU A 225 0.37 7.02 -9.70
C LEU A 225 -0.04 5.75 -8.96
N GLU A 226 0.90 4.84 -8.71
CA GLU A 226 0.65 3.60 -7.98
C GLU A 226 1.51 3.49 -6.72
N ILE A 227 2.84 3.63 -6.84
CA ILE A 227 3.76 3.38 -5.73
C ILE A 227 3.63 4.43 -4.63
N CYS A 228 3.63 5.72 -4.97
CA CYS A 228 3.46 6.82 -4.02
C CYS A 228 2.12 6.72 -3.25
N PRO A 229 0.95 6.59 -3.92
CA PRO A 229 -0.33 6.41 -3.23
C PRO A 229 -0.33 5.17 -2.33
N CYS A 230 0.20 4.06 -2.85
CA CYS A 230 0.24 2.80 -2.13
C CYS A 230 1.10 2.91 -0.86
N TYR A 231 2.22 3.65 -0.89
CA TYR A 231 3.00 3.90 0.32
C TYR A 231 2.16 4.56 1.42
N CYS A 232 1.37 5.58 1.10
CA CYS A 232 0.49 6.27 2.06
C CYS A 232 -0.65 5.38 2.56
N ILE A 233 -1.34 4.65 1.67
CA ILE A 233 -2.50 3.79 2.01
C ILE A 233 -2.10 2.69 3.01
N TRP A 234 -0.90 2.14 2.87
CA TRP A 234 -0.42 1.02 3.68
C TRP A 234 0.34 1.46 4.94
N HIS A 235 0.58 2.77 5.12
CA HIS A 235 1.28 3.28 6.29
C HIS A 235 0.36 3.28 7.53
N ARG A 236 0.37 2.17 8.27
CA ARG A 236 -0.26 2.08 9.60
C ARG A 236 0.68 2.72 10.64
N GLY A 237 0.17 3.42 11.65
CA GLY A 237 1.01 3.92 12.77
C GLY A 237 0.65 5.30 13.29
N LYS A 238 1.47 5.84 14.22
CA LYS A 238 1.21 7.16 14.86
C LYS A 238 1.14 8.31 13.85
N SER A 239 1.90 8.21 12.76
CA SER A 239 1.98 9.23 11.70
C SER A 239 0.84 9.16 10.69
N GLN A 240 -0.06 8.16 10.79
CA GLN A 240 -1.20 7.99 9.88
C GLN A 240 -2.13 9.21 9.88
N LEU A 241 -2.43 9.77 11.06
CA LEU A 241 -3.21 11.00 11.18
C LEU A 241 -2.47 12.20 10.56
N THR A 242 -1.15 12.26 10.69
CA THR A 242 -0.33 13.32 10.08
C THR A 242 -0.43 13.27 8.56
N ILE A 243 -0.27 12.08 7.96
CA ILE A 243 -0.40 11.87 6.51
C ILE A 243 -1.76 12.39 6.04
N ILE A 244 -2.82 11.97 6.71
CA ILE A 244 -4.19 12.30 6.35
C ILE A 244 -4.46 13.80 6.49
N ASN A 245 -4.00 14.42 7.57
CA ASN A 245 -4.13 15.85 7.76
C ASN A 245 -3.38 16.63 6.68
N GLN A 246 -2.16 16.23 6.32
CA GLN A 246 -1.40 16.91 5.27
C GLN A 246 -2.04 16.75 3.88
N LEU A 247 -2.56 15.56 3.53
CA LEU A 247 -3.32 15.37 2.29
C LEU A 247 -4.55 16.29 2.22
N CYS A 248 -5.26 16.47 3.33
CA CYS A 248 -6.38 17.41 3.43
C CYS A 248 -5.92 18.88 3.34
N LEU A 249 -4.89 19.27 4.10
CA LEU A 249 -4.36 20.64 4.13
C LEU A 249 -3.84 21.08 2.75
N ASN A 250 -3.29 20.17 1.97
CA ASN A 250 -2.74 20.44 0.64
C ASN A 250 -3.80 20.45 -0.47
N ASN A 251 -5.10 20.50 -0.14
CA ASN A 251 -6.21 20.60 -1.10
C ASN A 251 -6.26 19.49 -2.17
N MET A 252 -5.84 18.27 -1.80
CA MET A 252 -5.85 17.10 -2.69
C MET A 252 -7.21 16.87 -3.36
N LEU A 253 -8.32 17.18 -2.68
CA LEU A 253 -9.67 16.97 -3.22
C LEU A 253 -9.97 17.77 -4.48
N ASN A 254 -9.48 19.02 -4.58
CA ASN A 254 -9.73 19.84 -5.77
C ASN A 254 -9.03 19.26 -6.99
N SER A 255 -7.79 18.83 -6.81
CA SER A 255 -7.00 18.17 -7.85
C SER A 255 -7.62 16.84 -8.27
N TYR A 256 -8.10 16.05 -7.31
CA TYR A 256 -8.72 14.75 -7.61
C TYR A 256 -10.07 14.94 -8.29
N GLN A 257 -10.84 15.95 -7.90
CA GLN A 257 -12.07 16.32 -8.58
C GLN A 257 -11.82 16.67 -10.04
N GLU A 258 -10.77 17.45 -10.33
CA GLU A 258 -10.39 17.79 -11.71
C GLU A 258 -10.06 16.53 -12.53
N ILE A 259 -9.36 15.56 -11.95
CA ILE A 259 -9.04 14.27 -12.58
C ILE A 259 -10.33 13.49 -12.88
N TYR A 260 -11.25 13.39 -11.91
CA TYR A 260 -12.54 12.73 -12.14
C TYR A 260 -13.34 13.39 -13.27
N GLU A 261 -13.46 14.71 -13.26
CA GLU A 261 -14.19 15.47 -14.29
C GLU A 261 -13.61 15.24 -15.69
N LEU A 262 -12.28 15.12 -15.79
CA LEU A 262 -11.59 14.84 -17.05
C LEU A 262 -11.88 13.43 -17.58
N PHE A 263 -11.76 12.40 -16.73
CA PHE A 263 -11.76 11.01 -17.19
C PHE A 263 -13.15 10.38 -17.20
N LEU A 264 -14.04 10.71 -16.26
CA LEU A 264 -15.35 10.04 -16.12
C LEU A 264 -16.20 10.01 -17.39
N PRO A 265 -16.23 11.06 -18.24
CA PRO A 265 -16.97 11.03 -19.50
C PRO A 265 -16.56 9.89 -20.45
N THR A 266 -15.34 9.36 -20.28
CA THR A 266 -14.75 8.31 -21.15
C THR A 266 -14.59 6.97 -20.46
N ILE A 267 -15.22 6.76 -19.31
CA ILE A 267 -15.07 5.56 -18.45
C ILE A 267 -15.19 4.21 -19.17
N ASN A 268 -16.02 4.11 -20.21
CA ASN A 268 -16.19 2.88 -20.99
C ASN A 268 -14.97 2.56 -21.89
N GLN A 269 -14.02 3.48 -22.03
CA GLN A 269 -12.82 3.35 -22.86
C GLN A 269 -11.55 3.19 -22.03
N TRP A 270 -11.64 3.26 -20.70
CA TRP A 270 -10.48 3.18 -19.83
C TRP A 270 -9.81 1.80 -19.93
N GLY A 271 -8.54 1.80 -20.33
CA GLY A 271 -7.64 0.64 -20.25
C GLY A 271 -7.19 0.38 -18.81
N TYR A 272 -6.37 -0.65 -18.64
CA TYR A 272 -5.87 -1.05 -17.32
C TYR A 272 -5.18 0.12 -16.58
N SER A 273 -4.35 0.91 -17.27
CA SER A 273 -3.56 1.98 -16.66
C SER A 273 -4.42 3.05 -15.98
N ILE A 274 -5.49 3.52 -16.64
CA ILE A 274 -6.40 4.50 -16.04
C ILE A 274 -7.16 3.87 -14.87
N MET A 275 -7.69 2.65 -15.05
CA MET A 275 -8.44 1.96 -14.01
C MET A 275 -7.62 1.79 -12.73
N GLN A 276 -6.35 1.42 -12.88
CA GLN A 276 -5.43 1.18 -11.78
C GLN A 276 -5.03 2.49 -11.07
N SER A 277 -4.71 3.56 -11.80
CA SER A 277 -4.45 4.88 -11.20
C SER A 277 -5.68 5.45 -10.49
N MET A 278 -6.87 5.32 -11.09
CA MET A 278 -8.13 5.73 -10.46
C MET A 278 -8.41 4.91 -9.20
N PHE A 279 -8.05 3.61 -9.18
CA PHE A 279 -8.15 2.78 -7.98
C PHE A 279 -7.30 3.34 -6.84
N TYR A 280 -6.02 3.62 -7.07
CA TYR A 280 -5.15 4.16 -6.01
C TYR A 280 -5.58 5.54 -5.52
N MET A 281 -6.00 6.42 -6.44
CA MET A 281 -6.58 7.72 -6.10
C MET A 281 -7.83 7.57 -5.23
N THR A 282 -8.73 6.65 -5.58
CA THR A 282 -9.93 6.34 -4.80
C THR A 282 -9.61 5.71 -3.46
N ALA A 283 -8.59 4.85 -3.41
CA ALA A 283 -8.15 4.20 -2.19
C ALA A 283 -7.55 5.20 -1.19
N LEU A 284 -6.87 6.26 -1.66
CA LEU A 284 -6.47 7.39 -0.82
C LEU A 284 -7.68 8.15 -0.27
N LEU A 285 -8.70 8.42 -1.09
CA LEU A 285 -9.95 9.05 -0.60
C LEU A 285 -10.63 8.19 0.47
N ARG A 286 -10.74 6.88 0.24
CA ARG A 286 -11.23 5.90 1.23
C ARG A 286 -10.46 6.00 2.54
N TYR A 287 -9.13 6.10 2.44
CA TYR A 287 -8.24 6.19 3.59
C TYR A 287 -8.47 7.47 4.40
N VAL A 288 -8.62 8.62 3.73
CA VAL A 288 -8.97 9.90 4.38
C VAL A 288 -10.37 9.86 5.01
N ALA A 289 -11.33 9.18 4.36
CA ALA A 289 -12.70 9.05 4.85
C ALA A 289 -12.85 8.18 6.10
N TYR A 290 -11.88 7.31 6.38
CA TYR A 290 -11.92 6.43 7.55
C TYR A 290 -11.82 7.21 8.88
N TYR A 291 -11.22 8.42 8.87
CA TYR A 291 -10.94 9.16 10.08
C TYR A 291 -11.98 10.24 10.38
N PRO A 292 -12.63 10.22 11.58
CA PRO A 292 -13.68 11.18 11.92
C PRO A 292 -13.25 12.65 11.80
N SER A 293 -12.00 12.98 12.17
CA SER A 293 -11.48 14.35 12.12
C SER A 293 -11.41 14.94 10.71
N THR A 294 -11.38 14.11 9.67
CA THR A 294 -11.27 14.52 8.26
C THR A 294 -12.53 14.24 7.44
N GLN A 295 -13.52 13.54 8.01
CA GLN A 295 -14.81 13.30 7.35
C GLN A 295 -15.52 14.61 7.00
N GLN A 296 -15.54 15.61 7.90
CA GLN A 296 -16.19 16.89 7.62
C GLN A 296 -15.58 17.61 6.40
N TYR A 297 -14.27 17.51 6.20
CA TYR A 297 -13.59 18.09 5.05
C TYR A 297 -14.07 17.46 3.73
N LEU A 298 -14.29 16.14 3.71
CA LEU A 298 -14.84 15.42 2.55
C LEU A 298 -16.31 15.75 2.31
N ILE A 299 -17.12 15.81 3.38
CA ILE A 299 -18.56 16.10 3.30
C ILE A 299 -18.82 17.50 2.75
N ASN A 300 -17.97 18.47 3.08
CA ASN A 300 -18.06 19.82 2.54
C ASN A 300 -17.72 19.90 1.02
N ASN A 301 -17.19 18.83 0.42
CA ASN A 301 -16.78 18.76 -0.98
C ASN A 301 -17.61 17.73 -1.77
N LEU A 302 -18.93 17.92 -1.83
CA LEU A 302 -19.88 16.95 -2.40
C LEU A 302 -19.64 16.56 -3.88
N LYS A 303 -18.93 17.37 -4.66
CA LYS A 303 -18.63 17.04 -6.07
C LYS A 303 -17.84 15.73 -6.23
N ILE A 304 -16.96 15.42 -5.27
CA ILE A 304 -16.18 14.17 -5.31
C ILE A 304 -17.10 12.98 -5.08
N LEU A 305 -18.13 13.13 -4.24
CA LEU A 305 -19.14 12.10 -4.04
C LEU A 305 -19.94 11.86 -5.31
N ASP A 306 -20.40 12.92 -5.98
CA ASP A 306 -21.13 12.81 -7.24
C ASP A 306 -20.30 12.04 -8.28
N SER A 307 -19.01 12.35 -8.37
CA SER A 307 -18.05 11.68 -9.25
C SER A 307 -17.92 10.18 -8.94
N ILE A 308 -17.83 9.82 -7.65
CA ILE A 308 -17.78 8.42 -7.21
C ILE A 308 -19.11 7.69 -7.47
N LEU A 309 -20.25 8.35 -7.29
CA LEU A 309 -21.55 7.74 -7.58
C LEU A 309 -21.75 7.52 -9.10
N ILE A 310 -21.30 8.48 -9.94
CA ILE A 310 -21.27 8.31 -11.40
C ILE A 310 -20.40 7.11 -11.80
N LEU A 311 -19.22 6.99 -11.18
CA LEU A 311 -18.31 5.85 -11.36
C LEU A 311 -19.03 4.53 -11.03
N LEU A 312 -19.65 4.43 -9.85
CA LEU A 312 -20.33 3.21 -9.41
C LEU A 312 -21.59 2.88 -10.23
N ASN A 313 -22.24 3.87 -10.83
CA ASN A 313 -23.40 3.64 -11.70
C ASN A 313 -23.03 3.27 -13.14
N ASN A 314 -21.73 3.18 -13.47
CA ASN A 314 -21.32 2.82 -14.81
C ASN A 314 -21.64 1.35 -15.12
N TYR A 315 -22.37 1.12 -16.22
CA TYR A 315 -22.81 -0.22 -16.59
C TYR A 315 -21.65 -1.19 -16.85
N THR A 316 -20.54 -0.74 -17.42
CA THR A 316 -19.38 -1.59 -17.72
C THR A 316 -18.72 -2.07 -16.42
N LEU A 317 -18.58 -1.18 -15.44
CA LEU A 317 -18.06 -1.56 -14.11
C LEU A 317 -19.03 -2.49 -13.37
N LEU A 318 -20.33 -2.18 -13.42
CA LEU A 318 -21.37 -3.01 -12.80
C LEU A 318 -21.42 -4.43 -13.40
N ASP A 319 -21.37 -4.56 -14.71
CA ASP A 319 -21.38 -5.87 -15.37
C ASP A 319 -20.13 -6.70 -15.01
N ASN A 320 -18.96 -6.05 -14.97
CA ASN A 320 -17.72 -6.73 -14.56
C ASN A 320 -17.78 -7.21 -13.09
N ILE A 321 -18.29 -6.42 -12.15
CA ILE A 321 -18.33 -6.84 -10.73
C ILE A 321 -19.36 -7.94 -10.46
N LEU A 322 -20.41 -8.03 -11.28
CA LEU A 322 -21.43 -9.08 -11.22
C LEU A 322 -20.96 -10.41 -11.84
N THR A 323 -19.98 -10.37 -12.74
CA THR A 323 -19.49 -11.56 -13.48
C THR A 323 -18.09 -11.99 -13.08
N ALA A 324 -17.30 -11.13 -12.43
CA ALA A 324 -15.93 -11.42 -12.04
C ALA A 324 -15.84 -12.63 -11.10
N THR A 325 -14.82 -13.47 -11.30
CA THR A 325 -14.48 -14.59 -10.41
C THR A 325 -13.27 -14.27 -9.52
N GLU A 326 -12.50 -13.26 -9.89
CA GLU A 326 -11.25 -12.85 -9.22
C GLU A 326 -11.14 -11.32 -9.16
N TYR A 327 -10.29 -10.83 -8.25
CA TYR A 327 -9.99 -9.41 -8.14
C TYR A 327 -9.15 -8.93 -9.34
N ASN A 328 -9.54 -7.81 -9.94
CA ASN A 328 -8.81 -7.07 -10.97
C ASN A 328 -8.91 -5.55 -10.72
N SER A 329 -8.32 -4.73 -11.59
CA SER A 329 -8.31 -3.27 -11.43
C SER A 329 -9.73 -2.66 -11.35
N LYS A 330 -10.70 -3.16 -12.13
CA LYS A 330 -12.10 -2.71 -12.08
C LYS A 330 -12.74 -3.06 -10.75
N THR A 331 -12.59 -4.30 -10.29
CA THR A 331 -13.20 -4.72 -9.02
C THR A 331 -12.53 -4.03 -7.83
N ASN A 332 -11.22 -3.78 -7.89
CA ASN A 332 -10.47 -3.02 -6.88
C ASN A 332 -10.94 -1.57 -6.79
N LEU A 333 -11.17 -0.94 -7.95
CA LEU A 333 -11.73 0.40 -8.04
C LEU A 333 -13.15 0.46 -7.46
N THR A 334 -14.03 -0.47 -7.85
CA THR A 334 -15.39 -0.57 -7.30
C THR A 334 -15.37 -0.79 -5.79
N ASP A 335 -14.52 -1.70 -5.29
CA ASP A 335 -14.34 -1.96 -3.86
C ASP A 335 -13.87 -0.71 -3.11
N SER A 336 -12.90 0.02 -3.66
CA SER A 336 -12.40 1.26 -3.05
C SER A 336 -13.47 2.36 -3.03
N ALA A 337 -14.22 2.51 -4.12
CA ALA A 337 -15.30 3.48 -4.24
C ALA A 337 -16.46 3.21 -3.27
N ILE A 338 -16.92 1.96 -3.17
CA ILE A 338 -18.00 1.62 -2.24
C ILE A 338 -17.54 1.71 -0.79
N SER A 339 -16.30 1.31 -0.49
CA SER A 339 -15.71 1.44 0.84
C SER A 339 -15.58 2.91 1.26
N PHE A 340 -15.23 3.81 0.33
CA PHE A 340 -15.17 5.24 0.57
C PHE A 340 -16.53 5.79 1.01
N ILE A 341 -17.61 5.46 0.28
CA ILE A 341 -18.97 5.86 0.65
C ILE A 341 -19.37 5.24 2.00
N PHE A 342 -19.04 3.97 2.22
CA PHE A 342 -19.31 3.29 3.48
C PHE A 342 -18.62 4.01 4.65
N ASN A 343 -17.36 4.39 4.53
CA ASN A 343 -16.64 5.13 5.56
C ASN A 343 -17.33 6.46 5.89
N LEU A 344 -17.73 7.23 4.87
CA LEU A 344 -18.47 8.48 5.05
C LEU A 344 -19.87 8.28 5.66
N SER A 345 -20.51 7.13 5.43
CA SER A 345 -21.85 6.81 5.99
C SER A 345 -21.90 6.68 7.51
N HIS A 346 -20.76 6.79 8.21
CA HIS A 346 -20.74 6.89 9.67
C HIS A 346 -21.05 8.31 10.15
N ASP A 347 -20.87 9.32 9.30
CA ASP A 347 -21.30 10.68 9.60
C ASP A 347 -22.80 10.84 9.37
N PHE A 348 -23.47 11.48 10.34
CA PHE A 348 -24.92 11.67 10.31
C PHE A 348 -25.39 12.64 9.22
N GLN A 349 -24.64 13.72 8.96
CA GLN A 349 -24.99 14.69 7.92
C GLN A 349 -24.87 14.03 6.55
N PHE A 350 -23.80 13.28 6.32
CA PHE A 350 -23.60 12.54 5.08
C PHE A 350 -24.65 11.44 4.88
N LEU A 351 -24.98 10.69 5.93
CA LEU A 351 -26.04 9.69 5.86
C LEU A 351 -27.38 10.31 5.50
N THR A 352 -27.68 11.50 6.04
CA THR A 352 -28.88 12.27 5.69
C THR A 352 -28.85 12.68 4.22
N LEU A 353 -27.72 13.17 3.70
CA LEU A 353 -27.57 13.51 2.29
C LEU A 353 -27.76 12.32 1.35
N ILE A 354 -27.19 11.14 1.67
CA ILE A 354 -27.40 9.93 0.88
C ILE A 354 -28.86 9.51 0.87
N LYS A 355 -29.52 9.60 2.04
CA LYS A 355 -30.95 9.33 2.17
C LYS A 355 -31.77 10.33 1.37
N GLU A 356 -31.43 11.61 1.37
CA GLU A 356 -32.20 12.64 0.65
C GLU A 356 -32.02 12.53 -0.88
N ASN A 357 -30.86 12.07 -1.36
CA ASN A 357 -30.60 11.72 -2.77
C ASN A 357 -31.19 10.35 -3.20
N LEU A 358 -32.32 9.97 -2.58
CA LEU A 358 -32.99 8.66 -2.46
C LEU A 358 -33.01 7.71 -3.66
N TYR A 359 -32.92 8.19 -4.90
CA TYR A 359 -33.10 7.36 -6.10
C TYR A 359 -31.80 6.91 -6.75
N PHE A 360 -30.78 7.79 -6.81
CA PHE A 360 -29.55 7.45 -7.52
C PHE A 360 -28.65 6.53 -6.70
N SER A 361 -28.56 6.76 -5.40
CA SER A 361 -27.69 6.01 -4.49
C SER A 361 -28.23 4.60 -4.20
N LYS A 362 -29.54 4.46 -3.95
CA LYS A 362 -30.18 3.19 -3.58
C LYS A 362 -30.07 2.13 -4.67
N ASP A 363 -30.38 2.48 -5.93
CA ASP A 363 -30.36 1.52 -7.04
C ASP A 363 -28.96 0.96 -7.32
N ILE A 364 -27.91 1.78 -7.15
CA ILE A 364 -26.52 1.35 -7.27
C ILE A 364 -26.21 0.27 -6.24
N PHE A 365 -26.53 0.50 -4.96
CA PHE A 365 -26.22 -0.47 -3.89
C PHE A 365 -27.10 -1.72 -3.99
N LEU A 366 -28.37 -1.59 -4.43
CA LEU A 366 -29.24 -2.73 -4.70
C LEU A 366 -28.68 -3.63 -5.82
N LYS A 367 -27.99 -3.08 -6.83
CA LYS A 367 -27.29 -3.89 -7.83
C LYS A 367 -26.02 -4.52 -7.25
N LEU A 368 -25.21 -3.73 -6.54
CA LEU A 368 -23.92 -4.18 -5.99
C LEU A 368 -24.05 -5.28 -4.93
N LYS A 369 -25.20 -5.44 -4.27
CA LYS A 369 -25.46 -6.57 -3.35
C LYS A 369 -25.39 -7.93 -4.05
N HIS A 370 -25.48 -7.97 -5.38
CA HIS A 370 -25.33 -9.18 -6.19
C HIS A 370 -23.91 -9.40 -6.73
N ALA A 371 -22.94 -8.57 -6.35
CA ALA A 371 -21.55 -8.73 -6.76
C ALA A 371 -21.00 -10.12 -6.41
N ASN A 372 -20.14 -10.68 -7.26
CA ASN A 372 -19.45 -11.93 -6.93
C ASN A 372 -18.32 -11.73 -5.90
N ILE A 373 -17.82 -10.50 -5.78
CA ILE A 373 -16.77 -10.14 -4.83
C ILE A 373 -17.37 -9.88 -3.44
N ASP A 374 -17.04 -10.75 -2.48
CA ASP A 374 -17.56 -10.74 -1.11
C ASP A 374 -17.47 -9.36 -0.43
N ARG A 375 -16.34 -8.66 -0.58
CA ARG A 375 -16.12 -7.36 0.08
C ARG A 375 -17.01 -6.25 -0.49
N VAL A 376 -17.22 -6.23 -1.82
CA VAL A 376 -18.14 -5.29 -2.46
C VAL A 376 -19.57 -5.54 -2.01
N LYS A 377 -19.98 -6.82 -2.01
CA LYS A 377 -21.29 -7.26 -1.53
C LYS A 377 -21.53 -6.83 -0.08
N LEU A 378 -20.55 -7.05 0.79
CA LEU A 378 -20.61 -6.67 2.20
C LEU A 378 -20.81 -5.16 2.38
N HIS A 379 -19.97 -4.32 1.77
CA HIS A 379 -20.11 -2.87 1.89
C HIS A 379 -21.43 -2.36 1.32
N ALA A 380 -21.91 -2.95 0.22
CA ALA A 380 -23.22 -2.61 -0.36
C ALA A 380 -24.33 -2.86 0.65
N PHE A 381 -24.33 -4.03 1.28
CA PHE A 381 -25.30 -4.35 2.32
C PHE A 381 -25.18 -3.45 3.55
N MET A 382 -23.97 -3.14 4.02
CA MET A 382 -23.77 -2.24 5.17
C MET A 382 -24.32 -0.84 4.91
N ILE A 383 -24.17 -0.32 3.69
CA ILE A 383 -24.76 0.97 3.30
C ILE A 383 -26.29 0.84 3.23
N LEU A 384 -26.82 -0.21 2.58
CA LEU A 384 -28.26 -0.47 2.51
C LEU A 384 -28.90 -0.54 3.90
N ALA A 385 -28.25 -1.18 4.87
CA ALA A 385 -28.70 -1.26 6.27
C ALA A 385 -28.99 0.11 6.88
N LYS A 386 -28.18 1.11 6.49
CA LYS A 386 -28.28 2.48 7.03
C LYS A 386 -29.31 3.32 6.29
N ILE A 387 -29.55 3.07 4.99
CA ILE A 387 -30.38 3.93 4.14
C ILE A 387 -31.79 3.42 3.90
N LEU A 388 -32.02 2.11 3.95
CA LEU A 388 -33.32 1.53 3.70
C LEU A 388 -34.25 1.72 4.91
N ASN A 389 -35.54 1.89 4.63
CA ASN A 389 -36.58 1.79 5.66
C ASN A 389 -37.05 0.33 5.81
N GLU A 390 -37.81 0.06 6.85
CA GLU A 390 -38.35 -1.28 7.14
C GLU A 390 -39.09 -1.91 5.96
N LYS A 391 -39.94 -1.14 5.27
CA LYS A 391 -40.70 -1.64 4.11
C LYS A 391 -39.76 -2.07 2.99
N ASP A 392 -38.70 -1.32 2.72
CA ASP A 392 -37.72 -1.66 1.71
C ASP A 392 -36.94 -2.92 2.08
N ILE A 393 -36.59 -3.07 3.36
CA ILE A 393 -35.85 -4.25 3.85
C ILE A 393 -36.70 -5.52 3.72
N LEU A 394 -37.99 -5.46 4.08
CA LEU A 394 -38.92 -6.59 3.92
C LEU A 394 -39.12 -7.03 2.46
N ASN A 395 -38.82 -6.15 1.50
CA ASN A 395 -38.92 -6.46 0.07
C ASN A 395 -37.56 -6.82 -0.56
N LEU A 396 -36.47 -6.86 0.22
CA LEU A 396 -35.18 -7.30 -0.29
C LEU A 396 -35.22 -8.80 -0.59
N ASP A 397 -34.90 -9.16 -1.82
CA ASP A 397 -34.56 -10.53 -2.16
C ASP A 397 -33.18 -10.89 -1.57
N ASN A 398 -32.99 -12.18 -1.25
CA ASN A 398 -31.73 -12.76 -0.79
C ASN A 398 -31.28 -12.36 0.64
N ILE A 399 -32.23 -12.13 1.55
CA ILE A 399 -31.97 -11.87 2.98
C ILE A 399 -31.16 -13.00 3.65
N ASP A 400 -31.36 -14.26 3.27
CA ASP A 400 -30.57 -15.38 3.80
C ASP A 400 -29.08 -15.30 3.38
N ILE A 401 -28.82 -14.79 2.17
CA ILE A 401 -27.46 -14.60 1.63
C ILE A 401 -26.76 -13.46 2.39
N LEU A 402 -27.47 -12.39 2.76
CA LEU A 402 -26.96 -11.31 3.59
C LEU A 402 -26.40 -11.87 4.92
N THR A 403 -27.21 -12.63 5.64
CA THR A 403 -26.84 -13.25 6.93
C THR A 403 -25.61 -14.13 6.77
N THR A 404 -25.58 -14.94 5.71
CA THR A 404 -24.45 -15.81 5.38
C THR A 404 -23.17 -15.02 5.07
N VAL A 405 -23.26 -13.92 4.32
CA VAL A 405 -22.11 -13.08 3.94
C VAL A 405 -21.53 -12.36 5.16
N PHE A 406 -22.37 -11.73 5.98
CA PHE A 406 -21.93 -11.07 7.22
C PHE A 406 -21.25 -12.06 8.16
N ILE A 407 -21.83 -13.26 8.31
CA ILE A 407 -21.35 -14.23 9.29
C ILE A 407 -20.11 -14.96 8.78
N ASN A 408 -20.03 -15.27 7.49
CA ASN A 408 -18.79 -15.77 6.88
C ASN A 408 -17.67 -14.74 7.02
N TYR A 409 -17.96 -13.45 6.82
CA TYR A 409 -16.96 -12.40 7.01
C TYR A 409 -16.55 -12.24 8.47
N LEU A 410 -17.49 -12.24 9.43
CA LEU A 410 -17.19 -12.23 10.87
C LEU A 410 -16.36 -13.45 11.28
N TYR A 411 -16.74 -14.64 10.82
CA TYR A 411 -16.02 -15.88 11.08
C TYR A 411 -14.59 -15.82 10.55
N ARG A 412 -14.39 -15.32 9.32
CA ARG A 412 -13.07 -15.09 8.74
C ARG A 412 -12.29 -14.02 9.52
N ALA A 413 -12.90 -12.89 9.86
CA ALA A 413 -12.26 -11.80 10.59
C ALA A 413 -11.78 -12.21 12.00
N ILE A 414 -12.50 -13.11 12.68
CA ILE A 414 -12.12 -13.64 14.00
C ILE A 414 -11.06 -14.74 13.90
N ASN A 415 -11.24 -15.67 12.96
CA ASN A 415 -10.41 -16.88 12.90
C ASN A 415 -9.21 -16.76 11.97
N ASP A 416 -9.05 -15.66 11.24
CA ASP A 416 -7.89 -15.43 10.38
C ASP A 416 -6.66 -15.02 11.21
N PRO A 417 -5.66 -15.91 11.37
CA PRO A 417 -4.44 -15.61 12.13
C PRO A 417 -3.58 -14.54 11.46
N CYS A 418 -3.82 -14.23 10.18
CA CYS A 418 -3.06 -13.25 9.41
C CYS A 418 -3.65 -11.84 9.46
N HIS A 419 -4.79 -11.64 10.15
CA HIS A 419 -5.49 -10.35 10.26
C HIS A 419 -5.84 -9.70 8.90
N SER A 420 -5.89 -10.48 7.82
CA SER A 420 -6.12 -9.96 6.47
C SER A 420 -7.56 -9.49 6.24
N PHE A 421 -8.49 -9.95 7.08
CA PHE A 421 -9.90 -9.54 7.09
C PHE A 421 -10.25 -8.45 8.13
N GLN A 422 -9.28 -7.91 8.87
CA GLN A 422 -9.51 -6.88 9.91
C GLN A 422 -9.66 -5.44 9.39
N ASP A 423 -9.65 -5.24 8.07
CA ASP A 423 -9.83 -3.92 7.46
C ASP A 423 -11.22 -3.30 7.72
N VAL A 424 -12.21 -4.11 8.10
CA VAL A 424 -13.54 -3.65 8.53
C VAL A 424 -13.69 -3.95 10.03
N PRO A 425 -13.78 -2.94 10.90
CA PRO A 425 -13.99 -3.15 12.33
C PRO A 425 -15.20 -4.04 12.64
N VAL A 426 -15.01 -5.01 13.53
CA VAL A 426 -16.06 -5.95 13.97
C VAL A 426 -17.30 -5.20 14.49
N GLU A 427 -17.11 -4.07 15.18
CA GLU A 427 -18.19 -3.19 15.65
C GLU A 427 -19.12 -2.72 14.51
N HIS A 428 -18.55 -2.34 13.36
CA HIS A 428 -19.35 -1.90 12.22
C HIS A 428 -20.15 -3.04 11.59
N LEU A 429 -19.58 -4.24 11.57
CA LEU A 429 -20.27 -5.46 11.12
C LEU A 429 -21.44 -5.78 12.05
N LEU A 430 -21.22 -5.75 13.36
CA LEU A 430 -22.26 -5.99 14.37
C LEU A 430 -23.37 -4.92 14.32
N THR A 431 -23.01 -3.65 14.14
CA THR A 431 -23.98 -2.55 14.05
C THR A 431 -24.86 -2.69 12.80
N SER A 432 -24.26 -3.01 11.65
CA SER A 432 -24.99 -3.23 10.40
C SER A 432 -25.89 -4.46 10.50
N LEU A 433 -25.39 -5.55 11.09
CA LEU A 433 -26.18 -6.74 11.36
C LEU A 433 -27.34 -6.42 12.30
N LYS A 434 -27.14 -5.64 13.36
CA LYS A 434 -28.21 -5.21 14.28
C LYS A 434 -29.33 -4.45 13.55
N ALA A 435 -29.01 -3.59 12.58
CA ALA A 435 -30.02 -2.90 11.79
C ALA A 435 -30.91 -3.87 11.00
N PHE A 436 -30.32 -4.95 10.48
CA PHE A 436 -30.99 -6.00 9.73
C PHE A 436 -31.75 -7.01 10.64
N VAL A 437 -31.18 -7.39 11.77
CA VAL A 437 -31.74 -8.38 12.73
C VAL A 437 -33.03 -7.90 13.40
N GLN A 438 -33.41 -6.63 13.24
CA GLN A 438 -34.73 -6.16 13.67
C GLN A 438 -35.88 -6.88 12.95
N HIS A 439 -35.62 -7.51 11.81
CA HIS A 439 -36.62 -8.22 11.01
C HIS A 439 -36.61 -9.74 11.30
N ASP A 440 -37.79 -10.33 11.47
CA ASP A 440 -37.95 -11.71 11.96
C ASP A 440 -37.35 -12.78 11.03
N GLU A 441 -37.38 -12.54 9.71
CA GLU A 441 -36.78 -13.43 8.70
C GLU A 441 -35.26 -13.59 8.90
N ILE A 442 -34.58 -12.52 9.33
CA ILE A 442 -33.14 -12.51 9.58
C ILE A 442 -32.83 -13.19 10.91
N LYS A 443 -33.67 -12.97 11.93
CA LYS A 443 -33.56 -13.69 13.22
C LYS A 443 -33.67 -15.19 13.01
N ASP A 444 -34.63 -15.61 12.20
CA ASP A 444 -34.85 -17.02 11.85
C ASP A 444 -33.67 -17.61 11.05
N GLY A 445 -33.09 -16.84 10.13
CA GLY A 445 -31.87 -17.22 9.41
C GLY A 445 -30.66 -17.44 10.33
N ILE A 446 -30.41 -16.50 11.26
CA ILE A 446 -29.35 -16.61 12.27
C ILE A 446 -29.57 -17.81 13.19
N ALA A 447 -30.81 -18.03 13.63
CA ALA A 447 -31.17 -19.13 14.52
C ALA A 447 -31.03 -20.50 13.85
N LYS A 448 -31.45 -20.64 12.58
CA LYS A 448 -31.35 -21.90 11.82
C LYS A 448 -29.93 -22.34 11.54
N GLN A 449 -29.00 -21.40 11.42
CA GLN A 449 -27.60 -21.69 11.07
C GLN A 449 -26.65 -21.71 12.28
N ASN A 450 -27.21 -21.67 13.50
CA ASN A 450 -26.49 -21.81 14.78
C ASN A 450 -25.37 -20.78 15.00
N TYR A 451 -25.54 -19.59 14.43
CA TYR A 451 -24.49 -18.56 14.39
C TYR A 451 -24.36 -17.74 15.68
N PHE A 452 -25.21 -18.00 16.67
CA PHE A 452 -25.14 -17.36 17.97
C PHE A 452 -23.78 -17.53 18.65
N GLU A 453 -23.11 -18.68 18.50
CA GLU A 453 -21.76 -18.88 19.07
C GLU A 453 -20.73 -17.91 18.47
N ILE A 454 -20.78 -17.68 17.15
CA ILE A 454 -19.88 -16.76 16.45
C ILE A 454 -20.16 -15.33 16.89
N LEU A 455 -21.44 -14.93 16.98
CA LEU A 455 -21.84 -13.59 17.41
C LEU A 455 -21.46 -13.30 18.87
N ILE A 456 -21.61 -14.28 19.76
CA ILE A 456 -21.17 -14.17 21.16
C ILE A 456 -19.64 -14.01 21.21
N ARG A 457 -18.89 -14.82 20.46
CA ARG A 457 -17.42 -14.68 20.37
C ARG A 457 -17.02 -13.29 19.85
N CYS A 458 -17.68 -12.77 18.81
CA CYS A 458 -17.44 -11.41 18.30
C CYS A 458 -17.59 -10.37 19.41
N ALA A 459 -18.72 -10.39 20.11
CA ALA A 459 -19.05 -9.43 21.16
C ALA A 459 -18.03 -9.48 22.32
N THR A 460 -17.62 -10.68 22.73
CA THR A 460 -16.64 -10.86 23.83
C THR A 460 -15.21 -10.45 23.46
N GLN A 461 -14.81 -10.56 22.18
CA GLN A 461 -13.50 -10.11 21.72
C GLN A 461 -13.43 -8.58 21.55
N THR A 462 -14.53 -7.92 21.19
CA THR A 462 -14.60 -6.45 21.19
C THR A 462 -14.41 -5.87 22.59
N ASP A 463 -14.94 -6.50 23.65
CA ASP A 463 -14.77 -6.04 25.03
C ASP A 463 -13.31 -6.12 25.52
N LEU A 464 -12.57 -7.18 25.14
CA LEU A 464 -11.14 -7.35 25.48
C LEU A 464 -10.22 -6.35 24.76
N HIS A 465 -10.61 -5.85 23.58
CA HIS A 465 -9.87 -4.79 22.88
C HIS A 465 -10.22 -3.40 23.41
N VAL A 466 -11.44 -3.17 23.87
CA VAL A 466 -11.87 -1.91 24.51
C VAL A 466 -11.20 -1.70 25.87
N GLU A 467 -10.87 -2.76 26.62
CA GLU A 467 -10.07 -2.63 27.86
C GLU A 467 -8.61 -2.19 27.61
N ASN A 468 -8.09 -2.34 26.37
CA ASN A 468 -6.73 -1.94 26.01
C ASN A 468 -6.66 -0.65 25.17
N SER A 469 -7.79 -0.12 24.68
CA SER A 469 -7.86 1.18 24.01
C SER A 469 -8.80 2.09 24.77
N SER A 470 -8.25 3.10 25.45
CA SER A 470 -9.00 4.09 26.22
C SER A 470 -9.85 5.00 25.33
N THR A 471 -10.96 4.50 24.78
CA THR A 471 -12.11 5.29 24.29
C THR A 471 -13.27 4.37 23.91
N THR A 472 -14.42 4.62 24.54
CA THR A 472 -15.80 4.26 24.16
C THR A 472 -16.42 3.00 24.81
N ASN A 473 -17.16 3.24 25.91
CA ASN A 473 -18.12 2.33 26.54
C ASN A 473 -19.52 2.65 26.00
N TYR A 474 -20.11 1.83 25.11
CA TYR A 474 -21.55 1.87 24.80
C TYR A 474 -21.98 0.63 24.00
N PHE A 475 -22.02 -0.58 24.59
CA PHE A 475 -22.60 -1.73 23.86
C PHE A 475 -23.49 -2.70 24.64
N LEU A 476 -23.83 -2.42 25.91
CA LEU A 476 -24.85 -3.19 26.62
C LEU A 476 -25.86 -2.28 27.32
N ARG A 477 -26.69 -1.60 26.51
CA ARG A 477 -28.06 -1.20 26.85
C ARG A 477 -28.96 -1.29 25.63
#